data_AF-A0A1H6ETE9-F1
#
_entry.id   AF-A0A1H6ETE9-F1
#
_cell.length_a   1.000
_cell.length_b   1.000
_cell.length_c   1.000
_cell.angle_alpha   90.00
_cell.angle_beta   90.00
_cell.angle_gamma   90.00
#
_symmetry.space_group_name_H-M   'P 1'
#
loop_
_entity.id
_entity.type
_entity.pdbx_description
1 polymer ?
#
loop_
_entity_poly.entity_id
_entity_poly.type
_entity_poly.pdbx_seq_one_letter_code
_entity_poly.pdbx_strand_id
1 'polypeptide(L)'
;MAELGEELARIATSPITALPFSEIEALEKMIGAPLPEEFRSFLLDIGLGARPGPVLDLAWIVNETRREHQYFLEEPDMTVSPQQPFPITQTDVQGLPRLSAEGIESILWFDKPTPGTMLLCNHGCTWISMLALNGELAGTVWMTEMGWVEEMH
;
A
#
# COMPACT_ATOMS: atom_id res chain seq x y z
N MET A 1 8.86 -35.42 -3.71
CA MET A 1 7.44 -35.48 -4.15
C MET A 1 6.48 -35.66 -2.98
N ALA A 2 6.69 -36.61 -2.06
CA ALA A 2 5.83 -36.78 -0.88
C ALA A 2 5.92 -35.62 0.13
N GLU A 3 7.11 -35.07 0.36
CA GLU A 3 7.34 -33.88 1.20
C GLU A 3 6.62 -32.62 0.68
N LEU A 4 6.73 -32.34 -0.62
CA LEU A 4 6.04 -31.21 -1.25
C LEU A 4 4.51 -31.33 -1.13
N GLY A 5 3.97 -32.56 -1.23
CA GLY A 5 2.55 -32.83 -1.07
C GLY A 5 2.06 -32.62 0.37
N GLU A 6 2.85 -33.02 1.37
CA GLU A 6 2.54 -32.73 2.79
C GLU A 6 2.69 -31.25 3.12
N GLU A 7 3.70 -30.58 2.56
CA GLU A 7 3.94 -29.15 2.78
C GLU A 7 2.83 -28.30 2.16
N LEU A 8 2.40 -28.63 0.94
CA LEU A 8 1.24 -28.03 0.29
C LEU A 8 -0.06 -28.30 1.07
N ALA A 9 -0.24 -29.49 1.64
CA ALA A 9 -1.41 -29.81 2.47
C ALA A 9 -1.41 -29.07 3.82
N ARG A 10 -0.24 -28.84 4.43
CA ARG A 10 -0.09 -28.01 5.64
C ARG A 10 -0.37 -26.53 5.34
N ILE A 11 0.16 -26.01 4.23
CA ILE A 11 -0.12 -24.64 3.79
C ILE A 11 -1.61 -24.46 3.47
N ALA A 12 -2.23 -25.49 2.88
CA ALA A 12 -3.66 -25.54 2.59
C ALA A 12 -4.55 -25.73 3.82
N THR A 13 -4.03 -25.78 5.06
CA THR A 13 -4.81 -26.00 6.30
C THR A 13 -4.55 -25.01 7.45
N SER A 14 -3.57 -24.09 7.36
CA SER A 14 -3.31 -23.01 8.36
C SER A 14 -4.39 -21.91 8.45
N PRO A 15 -5.17 -21.78 9.53
CA PRO A 15 -6.40 -20.99 9.58
C PRO A 15 -6.20 -19.53 9.13
N ILE A 16 -7.14 -19.04 8.29
CA ILE A 16 -7.28 -17.60 8.03
C ILE A 16 -7.68 -16.98 9.36
N THR A 17 -6.83 -16.10 9.89
CA THR A 17 -7.05 -15.50 11.21
C THR A 17 -7.37 -14.03 11.00
N ALA A 18 -8.63 -13.70 11.21
CA ALA A 18 -9.09 -12.32 11.37
C ALA A 18 -8.21 -11.57 12.36
N LEU A 19 -7.88 -10.31 12.06
CA LEU A 19 -7.14 -9.49 12.99
C LEU A 19 -8.05 -8.97 14.11
N PRO A 20 -7.58 -8.97 15.36
CA PRO A 20 -8.32 -8.35 16.43
C PRO A 20 -8.35 -6.82 16.23
N PHE A 21 -9.46 -6.22 16.66
CA PHE A 21 -9.66 -4.76 16.57
C PHE A 21 -8.50 -3.95 17.17
N SER A 22 -7.91 -4.42 18.27
CA SER A 22 -6.78 -3.77 18.93
C SER A 22 -5.50 -3.72 18.09
N GLU A 23 -5.28 -4.71 17.21
CA GLU A 23 -4.13 -4.67 16.29
C GLU A 23 -4.36 -3.68 15.16
N ILE A 24 -5.60 -3.55 14.69
CA ILE A 24 -5.99 -2.54 13.71
C ILE A 24 -5.84 -1.13 14.30
N GLU A 25 -6.31 -0.90 15.53
CA GLU A 25 -6.13 0.40 16.20
C GLU A 25 -4.64 0.72 16.40
N ALA A 26 -3.82 -0.29 16.74
CA ALA A 26 -2.39 -0.11 16.87
C ALA A 26 -1.72 0.26 15.54
N LEU A 27 -2.17 -0.37 14.44
CA LEU A 27 -1.72 -0.07 13.09
C LEU A 27 -2.12 1.35 12.67
N GLU A 28 -3.40 1.73 12.80
CA GLU A 28 -3.90 3.08 12.52
C GLU A 28 -3.14 4.15 13.31
N LYS A 29 -2.86 3.88 14.61
CA LYS A 29 -2.07 4.77 15.45
C LYS A 29 -0.62 4.89 15.00
N MET A 30 -0.02 3.80 14.50
CA MET A 30 1.36 3.80 14.00
C MET A 30 1.46 4.56 12.67
N ILE A 31 0.50 4.38 11.77
CA ILE A 31 0.39 5.13 10.52
C ILE A 31 0.10 6.61 10.81
N GLY A 32 -0.69 6.91 11.84
CA GLY A 32 -1.13 8.28 12.14
C GLY A 32 -2.34 8.72 11.32
N ALA A 33 -3.05 7.77 10.69
CA ALA A 33 -4.30 7.98 9.96
C ALA A 33 -5.20 6.74 10.09
N PRO A 34 -6.54 6.90 10.05
CA PRO A 34 -7.45 5.76 10.01
C PRO A 34 -7.27 4.97 8.70
N LEU A 35 -7.53 3.67 8.74
CA LEU A 35 -7.57 2.85 7.53
C LEU A 35 -8.92 3.07 6.81
N PRO A 36 -8.94 3.01 5.46
CA PRO A 36 -10.18 2.97 4.70
C PRO A 36 -11.11 1.85 5.17
N GLU A 37 -12.43 2.12 5.19
CA GLU A 37 -13.44 1.22 5.79
C GLU A 37 -13.40 -0.20 5.21
N GLU A 38 -13.25 -0.31 3.89
CA GLU A 38 -13.20 -1.60 3.20
C GLU A 38 -11.93 -2.36 3.55
N PHE A 39 -10.79 -1.68 3.65
CA PHE A 39 -9.52 -2.30 4.03
C PHE A 39 -9.52 -2.72 5.50
N ARG A 40 -10.09 -1.90 6.38
CA ARG A 40 -10.32 -2.23 7.79
C ARG A 40 -11.20 -3.46 7.93
N SER A 41 -12.30 -3.52 7.20
CA SER A 41 -13.23 -4.66 7.19
C SER A 41 -12.53 -5.92 6.67
N PHE A 42 -11.72 -5.80 5.61
CA PHE A 42 -10.90 -6.89 5.11
C PHE A 42 -9.97 -7.47 6.20
N LEU A 43 -9.28 -6.62 6.97
CA LEU A 43 -8.43 -7.09 8.07
C LEU A 43 -9.24 -7.76 9.20
N LEU A 44 -10.43 -7.23 9.53
CA LEU A 44 -11.31 -7.79 10.56
C LEU A 44 -11.93 -9.13 10.15
N ASP A 45 -12.22 -9.33 8.87
CA ASP A 45 -12.96 -10.50 8.40
C ASP A 45 -12.02 -11.59 7.84
N ILE A 46 -10.97 -11.17 7.14
CA ILE A 46 -10.08 -12.03 6.35
C ILE A 46 -8.63 -11.98 6.89
N GLY A 47 -8.27 -10.96 7.67
CA GLY A 47 -6.93 -10.83 8.24
C GLY A 47 -5.88 -10.52 7.18
N LEU A 48 -4.71 -11.16 7.29
CA LEU A 48 -3.56 -10.86 6.42
C LEU A 48 -3.61 -11.55 5.05
N GLY A 49 -4.72 -12.16 4.69
CA GLY A 49 -4.93 -12.78 3.40
C GLY A 49 -5.32 -14.25 3.47
N ALA A 50 -5.65 -14.79 2.29
CA ALA A 50 -6.04 -16.18 2.09
C ALA A 50 -4.92 -16.97 1.40
N ARG A 51 -4.90 -18.28 1.67
CA ARG A 51 -3.83 -19.21 1.32
C ARG A 51 -3.51 -19.26 -0.19
N PRO A 52 -2.25 -19.58 -0.56
CA PRO A 52 -1.13 -19.99 0.31
C PRO A 52 -0.33 -18.79 0.87
N GLY A 53 -0.28 -18.68 2.21
CA GLY A 53 0.45 -17.61 2.91
C GLY A 53 -0.34 -16.32 3.11
N PRO A 54 0.17 -15.38 3.93
CA PRO A 54 -0.42 -14.06 4.04
C PRO A 54 -0.15 -13.25 2.75
N VAL A 55 -1.17 -12.57 2.27
CA VAL A 55 -1.07 -11.55 1.20
C VAL A 55 -0.34 -10.30 1.71
N LEU A 56 -0.44 -10.03 3.02
CA LEU A 56 0.13 -8.86 3.68
C LEU A 56 1.09 -9.26 4.80
N ASP A 57 2.25 -8.62 4.87
CA ASP A 57 3.16 -8.72 6.01
C ASP A 57 3.07 -7.45 6.86
N LEU A 58 2.34 -7.51 7.98
CA LEU A 58 2.18 -6.35 8.87
C LEU A 58 3.48 -5.88 9.51
N ALA A 59 4.39 -6.80 9.84
CA ALA A 59 5.65 -6.41 10.45
C ALA A 59 6.48 -5.61 9.44
N TRP A 60 6.45 -6.03 8.17
CA TRP A 60 7.05 -5.28 7.08
C TRP A 60 6.37 -3.92 6.88
N ILE A 61 5.04 -3.88 6.76
CA ILE A 61 4.26 -2.63 6.61
C ILE A 61 4.62 -1.64 7.72
N VAL A 62 4.56 -2.08 8.98
CA VAL A 62 4.89 -1.25 10.14
C VAL A 62 6.33 -0.74 10.09
N ASN A 63 7.28 -1.60 9.73
CA ASN A 63 8.69 -1.21 9.66
C ASN A 63 8.94 -0.21 8.53
N GLU A 64 8.32 -0.41 7.37
CA GLU A 64 8.53 0.43 6.20
C GLU A 64 7.84 1.78 6.35
N THR A 65 6.60 1.84 6.86
CA THR A 65 5.94 3.10 7.25
C THR A 65 6.78 3.89 8.24
N ARG A 66 7.39 3.21 9.23
CA ARG A 66 8.29 3.88 10.18
C ARG A 66 9.53 4.44 9.50
N ARG A 67 10.13 3.71 8.55
CA ARG A 67 11.29 4.18 7.78
C ARG A 67 10.93 5.39 6.93
N GLU A 68 9.78 5.35 6.25
CA GLU A 68 9.25 6.49 5.49
C GLU A 68 9.14 7.74 6.38
N HIS A 69 8.49 7.61 7.54
CA HIS A 69 8.39 8.70 8.50
C HIS A 69 9.76 9.21 8.97
N GLN A 70 10.78 8.35 9.10
CA GLN A 70 12.13 8.76 9.45
C GLN A 70 12.81 9.55 8.32
N TYR A 71 12.66 9.13 7.07
CA TYR A 71 13.15 9.89 5.92
C TYR A 71 12.58 11.33 5.90
N PHE A 72 11.31 11.52 6.27
CA PHE A 72 10.69 12.86 6.31
C PHE A 72 11.24 13.76 7.39
N LEU A 73 11.71 13.19 8.49
CA LEU A 73 12.37 13.96 9.55
C LEU A 73 13.78 14.42 9.13
N GLU A 74 14.41 13.69 8.22
CA GLU A 74 15.75 13.98 7.69
C GLU A 74 15.71 14.98 6.52
N GLU A 75 14.59 15.06 5.79
CA GLU A 75 14.35 16.00 4.67
C GLU A 75 13.17 16.96 4.97
N PRO A 76 13.39 17.99 5.81
CA PRO A 76 12.32 18.81 6.39
C PRO A 76 11.50 19.62 5.38
N ASP A 77 12.03 19.85 4.17
CA ASP A 77 11.34 20.57 3.10
C ASP A 77 10.24 19.71 2.42
N MET A 78 10.24 18.39 2.62
CA MET A 78 9.20 17.46 2.14
C MET A 78 8.23 17.09 3.26
N THR A 79 7.37 18.03 3.65
CA THR A 79 6.34 17.77 4.66
C THR A 79 5.11 17.11 4.01
N VAL A 80 5.09 15.77 3.97
CA VAL A 80 3.88 15.01 3.63
C VAL A 80 3.37 14.21 4.83
N SER A 81 2.05 14.03 4.87
CA SER A 81 1.34 13.37 5.96
C SER A 81 0.40 12.29 5.44
N PRO A 82 0.27 11.15 6.14
CA PRO A 82 -0.76 10.15 5.88
C PRO A 82 -2.19 10.69 5.98
N GLN A 83 -2.42 11.82 6.66
CA GLN A 83 -3.74 12.46 6.78
C GLN A 83 -4.10 13.38 5.61
N GLN A 84 -3.12 13.77 4.79
CA GLN A 84 -3.40 14.56 3.59
C GLN A 84 -4.14 13.71 2.55
N PRO A 85 -4.93 14.33 1.66
CA PRO A 85 -5.57 13.59 0.58
C PRO A 85 -4.51 13.01 -0.37
N PHE A 86 -4.77 11.78 -0.85
CA PHE A 86 -4.04 11.23 -1.99
C PHE A 86 -4.20 12.16 -3.20
N PRO A 87 -3.12 12.54 -3.90
CA PRO A 87 -3.16 13.66 -4.83
C PRO A 87 -3.84 13.33 -6.16
N ILE A 88 -4.05 12.04 -6.47
CA ILE A 88 -4.73 11.61 -7.69
C ILE A 88 -6.24 11.65 -7.50
N THR A 89 -6.91 12.29 -8.45
CA THR A 89 -8.37 12.43 -8.48
C THR A 89 -9.02 11.41 -9.41
N GLN A 90 -10.34 11.24 -9.28
CA GLN A 90 -11.12 10.44 -10.19
C GLN A 90 -11.05 10.97 -11.64
N THR A 91 -10.88 12.29 -11.80
CA THR A 91 -10.75 12.95 -13.10
C THR A 91 -9.46 12.54 -13.81
N ASP A 92 -8.35 12.49 -13.09
CA ASP A 92 -7.04 12.07 -13.63
C ASP A 92 -7.13 10.66 -14.20
N VAL A 93 -7.74 9.73 -13.44
CA VAL A 93 -7.95 8.34 -13.85
C VAL A 93 -8.85 8.25 -15.09
N GLN A 94 -9.92 9.04 -15.14
CA GLN A 94 -10.83 9.09 -16.30
C GLN A 94 -10.16 9.65 -17.56
N GLY A 95 -9.08 10.43 -17.41
CA GLY A 95 -8.29 10.95 -18.51
C GLY A 95 -7.36 9.92 -19.17
N LEU A 96 -7.01 8.84 -18.47
CA LEU A 96 -6.03 7.85 -18.96
C LEU A 96 -6.36 7.22 -20.32
N PRO A 97 -7.61 6.80 -20.61
CA PRO A 97 -7.95 6.25 -21.93
C PRO A 97 -7.72 7.25 -23.07
N ARG A 98 -7.96 8.56 -22.81
CA ARG A 98 -7.73 9.61 -23.78
C ARG A 98 -6.23 9.78 -24.05
N LEU A 99 -5.41 9.87 -22.99
CA LEU A 99 -3.94 9.99 -23.12
C LEU A 99 -3.35 8.82 -23.89
N SER A 100 -3.80 7.60 -23.60
CA SER A 100 -3.40 6.40 -24.32
C SER A 100 -3.76 6.46 -25.81
N ALA A 101 -4.96 6.96 -26.16
CA ALA A 101 -5.38 7.14 -27.55
C ALA A 101 -4.56 8.22 -28.29
N GLU A 102 -4.00 9.19 -27.56
CA GLU A 102 -3.09 10.21 -28.07
C GLU A 102 -1.63 9.73 -28.16
N GLY A 103 -1.35 8.47 -27.78
CA GLY A 103 -0.01 7.88 -27.80
C GLY A 103 0.89 8.32 -26.65
N ILE A 104 0.31 8.94 -25.61
CA ILE A 104 1.01 9.35 -24.39
C ILE A 104 1.01 8.17 -23.42
N GLU A 105 2.13 7.94 -22.73
CA GLU A 105 2.18 6.93 -21.67
C GLU A 105 1.14 7.26 -20.59
N SER A 106 0.16 6.36 -20.43
CA SER A 106 -0.93 6.51 -19.47
C SER A 106 -0.52 5.97 -18.10
N ILE A 107 0.61 6.44 -17.59
CA ILE A 107 1.16 6.08 -16.27
C ILE A 107 1.11 7.34 -15.42
N LEU A 108 0.45 7.25 -14.25
CA LEU A 108 0.43 8.33 -13.28
C LEU A 108 1.66 8.19 -12.39
N TRP A 109 2.61 9.12 -12.58
CA TRP A 109 3.80 9.24 -11.75
C TRP A 109 3.54 10.18 -10.58
N PHE A 110 4.18 9.90 -9.46
CA PHE A 110 4.16 10.78 -8.31
C PHE A 110 5.46 10.64 -7.55
N ASP A 111 5.93 11.78 -7.02
CA ASP A 111 7.12 11.81 -6.22
C ASP A 111 6.90 11.09 -4.90
N LYS A 112 8.01 10.53 -4.40
CA LYS A 112 8.06 10.00 -3.06
C LYS A 112 8.71 11.02 -2.14
N PRO A 113 8.15 11.18 -0.95
CA PRO A 113 6.92 10.53 -0.46
C PRO A 113 5.59 11.09 -0.97
N THR A 114 4.57 10.22 -0.96
CA THR A 114 3.23 10.57 -1.47
C THR A 114 2.24 10.79 -0.33
N PRO A 115 1.59 11.97 -0.24
CA PRO A 115 0.65 12.25 0.83
C PRO A 115 -0.55 11.31 0.79
N GLY A 116 -1.10 10.99 1.97
CA GLY A 116 -2.30 10.17 2.05
C GLY A 116 -2.11 8.70 1.68
N THR A 117 -0.90 8.15 1.82
CA THR A 117 -0.62 6.75 1.44
C THR A 117 0.00 5.94 2.58
N MET A 118 -0.13 4.61 2.47
CA MET A 118 0.59 3.63 3.29
C MET A 118 1.19 2.56 2.37
N LEU A 119 2.45 2.20 2.59
CA LEU A 119 3.10 1.09 1.90
C LEU A 119 2.46 -0.26 2.27
N LEU A 120 2.15 -1.09 1.27
CA LEU A 120 1.59 -2.44 1.46
C LEU A 120 2.64 -3.53 1.30
N CYS A 121 3.43 -3.44 0.21
CA CYS A 121 4.48 -4.39 -0.08
C CYS A 121 5.50 -3.82 -1.07
N ASN A 122 6.66 -4.47 -1.12
CA ASN A 122 7.70 -4.26 -2.11
C ASN A 122 7.77 -5.49 -3.02
N HIS A 123 7.78 -5.27 -4.34
CA HIS A 123 7.79 -6.31 -5.37
C HIS A 123 9.20 -6.65 -5.88
N GLY A 124 10.24 -6.01 -5.34
CA GLY A 124 11.59 -6.00 -5.91
C GLY A 124 11.73 -5.05 -7.09
N CYS A 125 12.96 -4.84 -7.57
CA CYS A 125 13.28 -3.97 -8.71
C CYS A 125 12.57 -2.61 -8.63
N THR A 126 12.72 -1.92 -7.49
CA THR A 126 12.10 -0.62 -7.18
C THR A 126 10.56 -0.60 -7.11
N TRP A 127 9.79 -1.58 -7.60
CA TRP A 127 8.33 -1.51 -7.53
C TRP A 127 7.74 -1.72 -6.13
N ILE A 128 6.72 -0.93 -5.79
CA ILE A 128 5.96 -1.05 -4.54
C ILE A 128 4.46 -0.93 -4.80
N SER A 129 3.67 -1.49 -3.88
CA SER A 129 2.23 -1.20 -3.79
C SER A 129 1.94 -0.34 -2.57
N MET A 130 1.02 0.61 -2.74
CA MET A 130 0.57 1.53 -1.71
C MET A 130 -0.95 1.55 -1.64
N LEU A 131 -1.49 1.73 -0.45
CA LEU A 131 -2.90 1.99 -0.21
C LEU A 131 -3.13 3.50 -0.14
N ALA A 132 -4.09 4.02 -0.90
CA ALA A 132 -4.59 5.37 -0.68
C ALA A 132 -5.46 5.40 0.59
N LEU A 133 -5.04 6.17 1.59
CA LEU A 133 -5.71 6.29 2.88
C LEU A 133 -6.82 7.34 2.87
N ASN A 134 -6.61 8.43 2.13
CA ASN A 134 -7.47 9.61 2.13
C ASN A 134 -7.66 10.17 0.71
N GLY A 135 -8.67 11.02 0.51
CA GLY A 135 -9.00 11.61 -0.80
C GLY A 135 -10.07 10.84 -1.57
N GLU A 136 -10.31 11.24 -2.82
CA GLU A 136 -11.38 10.68 -3.66
C GLU A 136 -11.24 9.17 -3.93
N LEU A 137 -10.00 8.68 -3.89
CA LEU A 137 -9.64 7.31 -4.22
C LEU A 137 -9.21 6.52 -2.97
N ALA A 138 -9.59 6.95 -1.77
CA ALA A 138 -9.32 6.20 -0.53
C ALA A 138 -9.80 4.75 -0.64
N GLY A 139 -9.01 3.80 -0.13
CA GLY A 139 -9.28 2.36 -0.21
C GLY A 139 -8.76 1.69 -1.49
N THR A 140 -8.24 2.44 -2.46
CA THR A 140 -7.66 1.87 -3.68
C THR A 140 -6.17 1.56 -3.54
N VAL A 141 -5.70 0.54 -4.25
CA VAL A 141 -4.28 0.11 -4.27
C VAL A 141 -3.61 0.62 -5.54
N TRP A 142 -2.45 1.23 -5.36
CA TRP A 142 -1.63 1.83 -6.40
C TRP A 142 -0.28 1.14 -6.48
N MET A 143 0.23 0.97 -7.68
CA MET A 143 1.58 0.45 -7.91
C MET A 143 2.45 1.56 -8.48
N THR A 144 3.66 1.70 -7.96
CA THR A 144 4.61 2.75 -8.36
C THR A 144 6.05 2.25 -8.21
N GLU A 145 7.00 2.97 -8.79
CA GLU A 145 8.42 2.69 -8.69
C GLU A 145 9.08 3.47 -7.52
N MET A 146 10.01 2.84 -6.80
CA MET A 146 10.93 3.41 -5.82
C MET A 146 12.14 3.94 -6.58
N GLY A 147 11.94 4.98 -7.36
CA GLY A 147 13.01 5.79 -7.91
C GLY A 147 12.91 7.18 -7.31
N TRP A 148 14.03 7.71 -6.83
CA TRP A 148 14.19 9.17 -6.80
C TRP A 148 14.17 9.59 -8.26
N VAL A 149 13.11 10.25 -8.69
CA VAL A 149 13.15 10.90 -10.00
C VAL A 149 14.06 12.10 -9.81
N GLU A 150 15.36 11.92 -10.10
CA GLU A 150 16.21 13.05 -10.46
C GLU A 150 15.59 13.65 -11.73
N GLU A 151 14.80 14.71 -11.55
CA GLU A 151 14.28 15.63 -12.56
C GLU A 151 13.78 14.98 -13.88
N MET A 152 12.47 14.97 -14.10
CA MET A 152 11.93 14.88 -15.47
C MET A 152 11.18 16.15 -15.83
N HIS A 153 11.69 16.79 -16.90
CA HIS A 153 11.28 18.05 -17.51
C HIS A 153 9.83 18.09 -18.01
#